data_AF-A0A0S3EZS1-F1
#
_entry.id   AF-A0A0S3EZS1-F1
#
_cell.length_a   1.000
_cell.length_b   1.000
_cell.length_c   1.000
_cell.angle_alpha   90.00
_cell.angle_beta   90.00
_cell.angle_gamma   90.00
#
_symmetry.space_group_name_H-M   'P 1'
#
loop_
_entity.id
_entity.type
_entity.pdbx_description
1 polymer ?
#
loop_
_entity_poly.entity_id
_entity_poly.type
_entity_poly.pdbx_seq_one_letter_code
_entity_poly.pdbx_strand_id
1 'polypeptide(L)' 'MPTASDWRSQAIAEQTADLDYADFAQEFLRYNADYRREYDDMACARTPGAPGDADCTAFARRWGLVFPF' A
#
# COMPACT_ATOMS: atom_id res chain seq x y z
N MET A 1 20.75 4.31 18.39
CA MET A 1 20.72 2.94 17.86
C MET A 1 19.30 2.66 17.43
N PRO A 2 19.02 2.20 16.19
CA PRO A 2 17.69 1.70 15.87
C PRO A 2 17.48 0.48 16.77
N THR A 3 16.46 0.52 17.63
CA THR A 3 16.03 -0.67 18.36
C THR A 3 15.61 -1.69 17.33
N ALA A 4 16.25 -2.87 17.34
CA ALA A 4 15.85 -3.97 16.49
C ALA A 4 14.35 -4.19 16.69
N SER A 5 13.58 -4.07 15.60
CA SER A 5 12.13 -4.24 15.65
C SER A 5 11.85 -5.61 16.25
N ASP A 6 11.08 -5.67 17.34
CA ASP A 6 10.68 -6.93 17.98
C ASP A 6 9.55 -7.56 17.16
N TRP A 7 9.89 -7.92 15.93
CA TRP A 7 8.97 -8.49 14.94
C TRP A 7 8.40 -9.85 15.39
N ARG A 8 8.97 -10.46 16.43
CA ARG A 8 8.48 -11.68 17.08
C ARG A 8 7.65 -11.39 18.33
N SER A 9 7.40 -10.13 18.67
CA SER A 9 6.55 -9.78 19.80
C SER A 9 5.13 -10.28 19.58
N GLN A 10 4.48 -10.67 20.68
CA GLN A 10 3.08 -11.07 20.67
C GLN A 10 2.18 -9.98 20.08
N ALA A 11 2.50 -8.71 20.32
CA ALA A 11 1.77 -7.58 19.76
C ALA A 11 1.78 -7.55 18.22
N ILE A 12 2.90 -7.89 17.57
CA ILE A 12 2.98 -7.97 16.10
C ILE A 12 2.25 -9.21 15.59
N ALA A 13 2.34 -10.33 16.31
CA ALA A 13 1.59 -11.54 15.99
C ALA A 13 0.07 -11.30 16.05
N GLU A 14 -0.43 -10.62 17.09
CA GLU A 14 -1.85 -10.26 17.24
C GLU A 14 -2.31 -9.29 16.13
N GLN A 15 -1.51 -8.27 15.81
CA GLN A 15 -1.84 -7.30 14.75
C GLN A 15 -1.88 -7.92 13.35
N THR A 16 -1.18 -9.03 13.12
CA THR A 16 -1.10 -9.68 11.81
C THR A 16 -1.91 -10.97 11.73
N ALA A 17 -2.48 -11.43 12.83
CA ALA A 17 -3.19 -12.71 12.93
C ALA A 17 -4.40 -12.80 11.99
N ASP A 18 -5.08 -11.67 11.78
CA ASP A 18 -6.32 -11.59 11.01
C ASP A 18 -6.11 -11.14 9.56
N LEU A 19 -4.87 -10.85 9.15
CA LEU A 19 -4.58 -10.43 7.78
C LEU A 19 -4.67 -11.62 6.83
N ASP A 20 -5.46 -11.48 5.77
CA ASP A 20 -5.39 -12.43 4.67
C ASP A 20 -4.15 -12.19 3.79
N TYR A 21 -4.00 -12.97 2.71
CA TYR A 21 -2.86 -12.83 1.82
C TYR A 21 -2.81 -11.47 1.10
N ALA A 22 -3.96 -10.88 0.79
CA ALA A 22 -4.04 -9.57 0.13
C ALA A 22 -3.70 -8.46 1.14
N ASP A 23 -4.24 -8.54 2.35
CA ASP A 23 -3.93 -7.62 3.44
C ASP A 23 -2.43 -7.63 3.78
N PHE A 24 -1.84 -8.82 3.83
CA PHE A 24 -0.40 -8.97 4.05
C PHE A 24 0.44 -8.40 2.89
N ALA A 25 -0.01 -8.59 1.64
CA ALA A 25 0.65 -8.00 0.47
C ALA A 25 0.62 -6.46 0.50
N GLN A 26 -0.47 -5.86 1.01
CA GLN A 26 -0.59 -4.42 1.14
C GLN A 26 0.43 -3.83 2.11
N GLU A 27 0.81 -4.54 3.19
CA GLU A 27 1.85 -4.05 4.10
C GLU A 27 3.21 -3.88 3.39
N PHE A 28 3.58 -4.76 2.46
CA PHE A 28 4.81 -4.57 1.67
C PHE A 28 4.78 -3.30 0.83
N LEU A 29 3.61 -2.96 0.27
CA LEU A 29 3.42 -1.71 -0.46
C LEU A 29 3.50 -0.50 0.49
N ARG A 30 2.92 -0.61 1.69
CA ARG A 30 2.96 0.44 2.71
C ARG A 30 4.37 0.81 3.15
N TYR A 31 5.28 -0.16 3.17
CA TYR A 31 6.70 0.08 3.48
C TYR A 31 7.55 0.41 2.25
N ASN A 32 7.01 0.33 1.03
CA ASN A 32 7.73 0.66 -0.19
C ASN A 32 7.71 2.19 -0.44
N ALA A 33 8.90 2.81 -0.48
CA ALA A 33 9.04 4.26 -0.66
C ALA A 33 8.56 4.77 -2.03
N ASP A 34 8.78 4.00 -3.09
CA ASP A 34 8.35 4.34 -4.44
C ASP A 34 6.83 4.25 -4.57
N TYR A 35 6.22 3.22 -3.97
CA TYR A 35 4.76 3.09 -3.90
C TYR A 35 4.13 4.30 -3.23
N ARG A 36 4.65 4.67 -2.05
CA ARG A 36 4.16 5.81 -1.28
C ARG A 36 4.25 7.12 -2.07
N ARG A 37 5.40 7.38 -2.71
CA ARG A 37 5.57 8.59 -3.53
C ARG A 37 4.56 8.62 -4.67
N GLU A 38 4.44 7.54 -5.44
CA GLU A 38 3.50 7.48 -6.56
C GLU A 38 2.03 7.58 -6.12
N TYR A 39 1.69 6.97 -4.98
CA TYR A 39 0.36 7.08 -4.39
C TYR A 39 0.06 8.52 -3.94
N ASP A 40 1.00 9.17 -3.26
CA ASP A 40 0.85 10.56 -2.80
C ASP A 40 0.75 11.53 -3.99
N ASP A 41 1.55 11.34 -5.05
CA ASP A 41 1.49 12.13 -6.27
C ASP A 41 0.11 12.02 -6.93
N MET A 42 -0.45 10.79 -7.02
CA MET A 42 -1.78 10.55 -7.56
C MET A 42 -2.90 11.12 -6.68
N ALA A 43 -2.79 10.95 -5.35
CA ALA A 43 -3.77 11.44 -4.39
C ALA A 43 -3.80 12.97 -4.33
N CYS A 44 -2.63 13.62 -4.41
CA CYS A 44 -2.50 15.07 -4.50
C CYS A 44 -3.02 15.62 -5.84
N ALA A 45 -2.90 14.85 -6.94
CA ALA A 45 -3.44 15.22 -8.24
C ALA A 45 -4.99 15.16 -8.32
N ARG A 46 -5.67 14.74 -7.25
CA ARG A 46 -7.14 14.64 -7.14
C ARG A 46 -7.79 16.03 -6.98
N THR A 47 -7.55 16.89 -7.96
CA THR A 47 -8.27 18.16 -8.21
C THR A 47 -9.50 17.82 -9.10
N PRO A 48 -10.56 18.66 -9.21
CA PRO A 48 -11.66 18.39 -10.14
C PRO A 48 -11.13 18.20 -11.57
N GLY A 49 -11.33 17.01 -12.15
CA GLY A 49 -10.62 16.54 -13.36
C GLY A 49 -9.51 15.52 -13.07
N ALA A 50 -9.72 14.65 -12.09
CA ALA A 50 -8.84 13.60 -11.58
C ALA A 50 -8.15 12.76 -12.68
N PRO A 51 -7.07 12.01 -12.34
CA PRO A 51 -6.46 11.05 -13.26
C PRO A 51 -7.55 10.18 -13.88
N GLY A 52 -7.55 10.05 -15.21
CA GLY A 52 -8.56 9.25 -15.89
C GLY A 52 -8.46 7.78 -15.47
N ASP A 53 -9.49 6.98 -15.75
CA ASP A 53 -9.50 5.53 -15.47
C ASP A 53 -8.23 4.82 -15.97
N ALA A 54 -7.60 5.34 -17.02
CA ALA A 54 -6.33 4.87 -17.57
C ALA A 54 -5.15 5.01 -16.60
N ASP A 55 -5.02 6.12 -15.87
CA ASP A 55 -3.92 6.37 -14.94
C ASP A 55 -4.06 5.51 -13.68
N CYS A 56 -5.30 5.40 -13.16
CA CYS A 56 -5.63 4.49 -12.07
C CYS A 56 -5.38 3.03 -12.47
N THR A 57 -5.74 2.63 -13.69
CA THR A 57 -5.48 1.28 -14.21
C THR A 57 -3.99 1.02 -14.38
N ALA A 58 -3.22 1.99 -14.89
CA ALA A 58 -1.77 1.85 -15.06
C ALA A 58 -1.05 1.72 -13.70
N PHE A 59 -1.46 2.52 -12.71
CA PHE A 59 -0.97 2.39 -11.34
C PHE A 59 -1.31 1.03 -10.74
N ALA A 60 -2.58 0.61 -10.84
CA ALA A 60 -3.02 -0.68 -10.31
C ALA A 60 -2.23 -1.84 -10.90
N ARG A 61 -2.03 -1.85 -12.22
CA ARG A 61 -1.22 -2.88 -12.91
C ARG A 61 0.24 -2.88 -12.47
N ARG A 62 0.84 -1.70 -12.27
CA ARG A 62 2.24 -1.57 -11.84
C ARG A 62 2.47 -2.16 -10.45
N TRP A 63 1.54 -1.92 -9.53
CA TRP A 63 1.64 -2.32 -8.13
C TRP A 63 0.91 -3.61 -7.79
N GLY A 64 0.31 -4.28 -8.79
CA GLY A 64 -0.42 -5.53 -8.61
C GLY A 64 -1.73 -5.38 -7.84
N LEU A 65 -2.31 -4.17 -7.83
CA LEU A 65 -3.55 -3.87 -7.14
C LEU A 65 -4.75 -4.28 -7.98
N VAL A 66 -5.81 -4.74 -7.29
CA VAL A 66 -7.12 -4.97 -7.87
C VAL A 66 -8.11 -4.14 -7.05
N PHE A 67 -8.75 -3.18 -7.68
CA PHE A 67 -9.85 -2.44 -7.06
C PHE A 67 -11.17 -3.11 -7.44
N PRO A 68 -12.08 -3.36 -6.49
CA PRO A 68 -13.44 -3.72 -6.84
C PRO A 68 -14.08 -2.52 -7.57
N PHE A 69 -14.50 -2.77 -8.81
CA PHE A 69 -15.25 -1.84 -9.64
C PHE A 69 -16.74 -1.87 -9.27
#